data_AF-A0A5B0FXX0-F1
#
_entry.id   AF-A0A5B0FXX0-F1
#
_cell.length_a   1.000
_cell.length_b   1.000
_cell.length_c   1.000
_cell.angle_alpha   90.00
_cell.angle_beta   90.00
_cell.angle_gamma   90.00
#
_symmetry.space_group_name_H-M   'P 1'
#
loop_
_entity.id
_entity.type
_entity.pdbx_description
1 polymer ?
#
loop_
_entity_poly.entity_id
_entity_poly.type
_entity_poly.pdbx_seq_one_letter_code
_entity_poly.pdbx_strand_id
1 'polypeptide(L)'
;MIRLTTTSPTFAADFTALVNARREADADVARDVTAIIARVRDEGDAAVRAYTQSFDRHDLDATGWQIDREEWRAAYDGLAPDLRA
;
A
#
# COMPACT_ATOMS: atom_id res chain seq x y z
N MET A 1 -12.99 8.88 18.28
CA MET A 1 -11.73 9.63 18.20
C MET A 1 -11.14 9.66 19.60
N ILE A 2 -9.92 9.12 19.80
CA ILE A 2 -9.26 9.13 21.11
C ILE A 2 -8.82 10.57 21.40
N ARG A 3 -9.19 11.11 22.56
CA ARG A 3 -8.83 12.46 22.97
C ARG A 3 -8.09 12.38 24.30
N LEU A 4 -6.82 12.79 24.29
CA LEU A 4 -5.96 12.84 25.46
C LEU A 4 -5.80 14.29 25.92
N THR A 5 -5.78 14.49 27.24
CA THR A 5 -5.58 15.80 27.86
C THR A 5 -4.30 15.76 28.69
N THR A 6 -3.37 16.67 28.43
CA THR A 6 -2.04 16.70 29.06
C THR A 6 -2.08 16.92 30.57
N THR A 7 -3.18 17.46 31.10
CA THR A 7 -3.39 17.69 32.54
C THR A 7 -4.01 16.48 33.26
N SER A 8 -4.39 15.42 32.54
CA SER A 8 -4.92 14.21 33.18
C SER A 8 -3.81 13.50 33.97
N PRO A 9 -4.07 13.04 35.19
CA PRO A 9 -3.11 12.23 35.95
C PRO A 9 -2.79 10.90 35.24
N THR A 10 -3.65 10.43 34.33
CA THR A 10 -3.43 9.21 33.53
C THR A 10 -2.74 9.46 32.18
N PHE A 11 -2.51 10.73 31.82
CA PHE A 11 -2.06 11.11 30.47
C PHE A 11 -0.82 10.33 30.00
N ALA A 12 0.20 10.20 30.86
CA ALA A 12 1.45 9.53 30.50
C ALA A 12 1.23 8.04 30.15
N ALA A 13 0.37 7.36 30.90
CA ALA A 13 0.04 5.95 30.67
C ALA A 13 -0.79 5.79 29.38
N ASP A 14 -1.84 6.61 29.24
CA ASP A 14 -2.74 6.56 28.08
C ASP A 14 -2.02 6.94 26.77
N PHE A 15 -1.10 7.91 26.83
CA PHE A 15 -0.27 8.30 25.69
C PHE A 15 0.74 7.21 25.30
N THR A 16 1.37 6.57 26.28
CA THR A 16 2.28 5.44 26.04
C THR A 16 1.55 4.27 25.38
N ALA A 17 0.37 3.92 25.88
CA ALA A 17 -0.47 2.88 25.29
C ALA A 17 -0.84 3.23 23.83
N LEU A 18 -1.23 4.47 23.56
CA LEU A 18 -1.56 4.93 22.21
C LEU A 18 -0.37 4.84 21.24
N VAL A 19 0.83 5.26 21.67
CA VAL A 19 2.04 5.20 20.85
C VAL A 19 2.47 3.76 20.59
N ASN A 20 2.44 2.90 21.61
CA ASN A 20 2.83 1.50 21.44
C ASN A 20 1.86 0.74 20.53
N ALA A 21 0.55 0.98 20.65
CA ALA A 21 -0.45 0.38 19.74
C ALA A 21 -0.21 0.77 18.27
N ARG A 22 0.31 1.97 17.99
CA ARG A 22 0.71 2.38 16.63
C ARG A 22 1.99 1.68 16.17
N ARG A 23 2.98 1.55 17.04
CA ARG A 23 4.24 0.87 16.73
C ARG A 23 4.06 -0.63 16.48
N GLU A 24 3.12 -1.28 17.16
CA GLU A 24 2.78 -2.68 16.90
C GLU A 24 2.26 -2.88 15.46
N ALA A 25 1.36 -2.00 15.00
CA ALA A 25 0.90 -2.01 13.62
C ALA A 25 2.05 -1.75 12.62
N ASP A 26 2.99 -0.86 12.94
CA ASP A 26 4.17 -0.61 12.10
C ASP A 26 5.09 -1.85 12.03
N ALA A 27 5.25 -2.58 13.14
CA ALA A 27 6.03 -3.81 13.19
C ALA A 27 5.36 -4.94 12.39
N ASP A 28 4.03 -4.98 12.37
CA ASP A 28 3.27 -5.90 11.53
C ASP A 28 3.49 -5.63 10.04
N VAL A 29 3.34 -4.38 9.63
CA VAL A 29 3.57 -3.98 8.23
C VAL A 29 5.02 -4.25 7.81
N ALA A 30 6.00 -3.95 8.67
CA ALA A 30 7.41 -4.20 8.36
C ALA A 30 7.70 -5.70 8.13
N ARG A 31 7.07 -6.58 8.93
CA ARG A 31 7.16 -8.03 8.75
C ARG A 31 6.55 -8.47 7.43
N ASP A 32 5.35 -7.98 7.13
CA ASP A 32 4.61 -8.38 5.92
C ASP A 32 5.34 -7.93 4.65
N VAL A 33 5.85 -6.70 4.63
CA VAL A 33 6.66 -6.19 3.50
C VAL A 33 7.95 -7.00 3.34
N THR A 34 8.61 -7.37 4.44
CA THR A 34 9.81 -8.21 4.38
C THR A 34 9.50 -9.57 3.76
N ALA A 35 8.37 -10.18 4.14
CA ALA A 35 7.92 -11.45 3.56
C ALA A 35 7.56 -11.32 2.07
N ILE A 36 6.88 -10.25 1.67
CA ILE A 36 6.55 -9.98 0.26
C ILE A 36 7.84 -9.87 -0.57
N ILE A 37 8.81 -9.07 -0.12
CA ILE A 37 10.08 -8.87 -0.84
C ILE A 37 10.86 -10.19 -0.96
N ALA A 38 10.95 -10.97 0.11
CA ALA A 38 11.62 -12.27 0.08
C ALA A 38 10.95 -13.21 -0.93
N ARG A 39 9.63 -13.29 -0.90
CA ARG A 39 8.88 -14.14 -1.81
C ARG A 39 9.00 -13.71 -3.27
N VAL A 40 8.95 -12.41 -3.57
CA VAL A 40 9.18 -11.89 -4.92
C VAL A 40 10.60 -12.19 -5.41
N ARG A 41 11.60 -12.16 -4.51
CA ARG A 41 12.98 -12.54 -4.87
C ARG A 41 13.10 -14.03 -5.21
N ASP A 42 12.41 -14.89 -4.47
CA ASP A 42 12.53 -16.34 -4.61
C ASP A 42 11.65 -16.90 -5.73
N GLU A 43 10.45 -16.34 -5.92
CA GLU A 43 9.42 -16.84 -6.84
C GLU A 43 9.20 -15.95 -8.08
N GLY A 44 9.77 -14.74 -8.11
CA GLY A 44 9.66 -13.81 -9.23
C GLY A 44 8.22 -13.44 -9.58
N ASP A 45 7.90 -13.49 -10.87
CA ASP A 45 6.59 -13.09 -11.42
C ASP A 45 5.43 -13.87 -10.80
N ALA A 46 5.61 -15.14 -10.42
CA ALA A 46 4.56 -15.91 -9.78
C ALA A 46 4.07 -15.27 -8.47
N ALA A 47 4.98 -14.72 -7.66
CA ALA A 47 4.63 -14.00 -6.44
C ALA A 47 4.00 -12.63 -6.75
N VAL A 48 4.52 -11.91 -7.74
CA VAL A 48 3.93 -10.62 -8.17
C VAL A 48 2.48 -10.81 -8.58
N ARG A 49 2.18 -11.79 -9.44
CA ARG A 49 0.81 -12.10 -9.86
C ARG A 49 -0.09 -12.42 -8.68
N ALA A 50 0.37 -13.29 -7.77
CA ALA A 50 -0.43 -13.68 -6.61
C ALA A 50 -0.76 -12.48 -5.71
N TYR A 51 0.21 -11.59 -5.47
CA TYR A 51 -0.02 -10.39 -4.66
C TYR A 51 -0.90 -9.35 -5.36
N THR A 52 -0.74 -9.13 -6.66
CA THR A 52 -1.64 -8.27 -7.45
C THR A 52 -3.08 -8.80 -7.42
N GLN A 53 -3.28 -10.11 -7.53
CA GLN A 53 -4.62 -10.69 -7.42
C GLN A 53 -5.21 -10.54 -6.01
N SER A 54 -4.37 -10.69 -4.98
CA SER A 54 -4.82 -10.58 -3.58
C SER A 54 -5.16 -9.14 -3.18
N PHE A 55 -4.28 -8.19 -3.47
CA PHE A 55 -4.39 -6.81 -3.02
C PHE A 55 -5.22 -5.94 -3.96
N ASP A 56 -5.02 -6.10 -5.28
CA ASP A 56 -5.66 -5.24 -6.29
C ASP A 56 -6.90 -5.89 -6.90
N ARG A 57 -7.16 -7.17 -6.59
CA ARG A 57 -8.26 -7.96 -7.17
C ARG A 57 -8.17 -8.03 -8.70
N HIS A 58 -6.94 -8.00 -9.22
CA HIS A 58 -6.64 -7.91 -10.64
C HIS A 58 -5.85 -9.14 -11.13
N ASP A 59 -6.20 -9.68 -12.30
CA ASP A 59 -5.52 -10.85 -12.89
C ASP A 59 -4.65 -10.43 -14.07
N LEU A 60 -3.35 -10.30 -13.83
CA LEU A 60 -2.35 -9.87 -14.84
C LEU A 60 -2.26 -10.82 -16.03
N ASP A 61 -2.60 -12.10 -15.88
CA ASP A 61 -2.58 -13.04 -17.01
C ASP A 61 -3.78 -12.84 -17.94
N ALA A 62 -4.85 -12.21 -17.45
CA ALA A 62 -6.03 -11.89 -18.25
C ALA A 62 -5.95 -10.51 -18.91
N THR A 63 -5.35 -9.54 -18.23
CA THR A 63 -5.33 -8.12 -18.65
C THR A 63 -4.00 -7.65 -19.21
N GLY A 64 -2.90 -8.36 -18.92
CA GLY A 64 -1.55 -8.03 -19.34
C GLY A 64 -0.68 -7.49 -18.20
N TRP A 65 0.61 -7.76 -18.33
CA TRP A 65 1.65 -7.37 -17.36
C TRP A 65 2.18 -5.95 -17.55
N GLN A 66 1.92 -5.37 -18.71
CA GLN A 66 2.36 -4.04 -19.09
C GLN A 66 1.22 -3.35 -19.83
N ILE A 67 1.09 -2.04 -19.60
CA ILE A 67 0.16 -1.20 -20.37
C ILE A 67 0.88 -0.82 -21.66
N ASP A 68 0.23 -1.08 -22.80
CA ASP A 68 0.80 -0.78 -24.10
C ASP A 68 0.96 0.72 -24.35
N ARG A 69 1.96 1.08 -25.15
CA ARG A 69 2.27 2.48 -25.48
C ARG A 69 1.12 3.20 -26.19
N GLU A 70 0.29 2.46 -26.92
CA GLU A 70 -0.92 3.00 -27.54
C GLU A 70 -1.93 3.46 -26.50
N GLU A 71 -2.15 2.66 -25.45
CA GLU A 71 -3.05 2.99 -24.35
C GLU A 71 -2.53 4.20 -23.56
N TRP A 72 -1.21 4.36 -23.42
CA TRP A 72 -0.62 5.57 -22.84
C TRP A 72 -0.96 6.81 -23.66
N ARG A 73 -0.85 6.71 -24.99
CA ARG A 73 -1.18 7.83 -25.89
C ARG A 73 -2.66 8.15 -25.83
N ALA A 74 -3.52 7.13 -25.85
CA ALA A 74 -4.97 7.32 -25.74
C ALA A 74 -5.35 8.00 -24.42
N ALA A 75 -4.76 7.58 -23.29
CA ALA A 75 -4.98 8.22 -22.00
C ALA A 75 -4.52 9.68 -21.97
N TYR A 76 -3.35 9.97 -22.56
CA TYR A 76 -2.84 11.33 -22.67
C TYR A 76 -3.70 12.23 -23.56
N ASP A 77 -4.13 11.73 -24.73
CA ASP A 77 -4.98 12.48 -25.65
C ASP A 77 -6.41 12.68 -25.11
N GLY A 78 -6.85 11.82 -24.19
CA GLY A 78 -8.13 11.92 -23.48
C GLY A 78 -8.17 12.88 -22.28
N LEU A 79 -7.04 13.50 -21.92
CA LEU A 79 -7.01 14.50 -20.85
C LEU A 79 -7.82 15.76 -21.22
N ALA A 80 -8.49 16.36 -20.23
CA ALA A 80 -9.12 17.66 -20.42
C ALA A 80 -8.07 18.72 -20.82
N PRO A 81 -8.40 19.70 -21.70
CA PRO A 81 -7.41 20.62 -22.25
C PRO A 81 -6.64 21.42 -21.19
N ASP A 82 -7.28 21.76 -20.08
CA ASP A 82 -6.69 22.47 -18.94
C ASP A 82 -5.71 21.62 -18.11
N LEU A 83 -5.84 20.28 -18.17
CA LEU A 83 -4.90 19.34 -17.56
C LEU A 83 -3.71 18.98 -18.47
N ARG A 84 -3.75 19.40 -19.74
CA ARG A 84 -2.71 19.14 -20.75
C ARG A 84 -1.77 20.33 -20.99
N ALA A 85 -2.12 21.51 -20.46
CA ALA A 85 -1.43 22.79 -20.68
C ALA A 85 0.03 22.81 -20.20
#